data_AF-A0A9E0FU60-F1
#
_entry.id   AF-A0A9E0FU60-F1
#
_cell.length_a   1.000
_cell.length_b   1.000
_cell.length_c   1.000
_cell.angle_alpha   90.00
_cell.angle_beta   90.00
_cell.angle_gamma   90.00
#
_symmetry.space_group_name_H-M   'P 1'
#
loop_
_entity.id
_entity.type
_entity.pdbx_description
1 polymer ?
#
loop_
_entity_poly.entity_id
_entity_poly.type
_entity_poly.pdbx_seq_one_letter_code
_entity_poly.pdbx_strand_id
1 'polypeptide(L)' 'MADKTQKSAVDALAGRLFDGMTIMAGGFGLCG' A
#
# COMPACT_ATOMS: atom_id res chain seq x y z
N MET A 1 13.05 -2.98 -16.11
CA MET A 1 11.80 -3.50 -15.53
C MET A 1 11.73 -2.96 -14.10
N ALA A 2 10.70 -2.22 -13.71
CA ALA A 2 10.57 -1.80 -12.32
C ALA A 2 10.28 -3.02 -11.45
N ASP A 3 11.02 -3.18 -10.34
CA ASP A 3 10.78 -4.25 -9.39
C ASP A 3 9.45 -4.00 -8.67
N LYS A 4 8.44 -4.83 -8.97
CA LYS A 4 7.08 -4.70 -8.43
C LYS A 4 6.91 -5.51 -7.15
N THR A 5 7.85 -6.41 -6.85
CA THR A 5 7.84 -7.23 -5.65
C THR A 5 8.72 -6.58 -4.61
N GLN A 6 8.19 -6.36 -3.41
CA GLN A 6 8.95 -5.79 -2.31
C GLN A 6 8.98 -6.76 -1.13
N LYS A 7 10.09 -6.75 -0.38
CA LYS A 7 10.31 -7.66 0.75
C LYS A 7 9.46 -7.32 1.96
N SER A 8 9.05 -6.06 2.10
CA SER A 8 8.22 -5.59 3.20
C SER A 8 7.18 -4.59 2.73
N ALA A 9 6.09 -4.46 3.50
CA ALA A 9 5.06 -3.45 3.24
C ALA A 9 5.58 -2.02 3.42
N VAL A 10 6.54 -1.81 4.33
CA VAL A 10 7.16 -0.50 4.55
C VAL A 10 7.91 -0.05 3.30
N ASP A 11 8.73 -0.93 2.71
CA ASP A 11 9.47 -0.63 1.47
C ASP A 11 8.53 -0.36 0.30
N ALA A 12 7.38 -1.04 0.25
CA ALA A 12 6.37 -0.84 -0.79
C ALA A 12 5.70 0.54 -0.72
N LEU A 13 5.55 1.10 0.50
CA LEU A 13 4.82 2.35 0.74
C LEU A 13 5.74 3.56 0.98
N ALA A 14 7.05 3.35 1.19
CA ALA A 14 8.01 4.40 1.46
C ALA A 14 8.00 5.50 0.38
N GLY A 15 7.72 6.74 0.79
CA GLY A 15 7.65 7.91 -0.09
C GLY A 15 6.46 7.92 -1.06
N ARG A 16 5.51 6.99 -0.92
CA ARG A 16 4.30 6.90 -1.76
C ARG A 16 3.08 7.56 -1.12
N LEU A 17 3.05 7.61 0.21
CA LEU A 17 1.96 8.21 0.98
C LEU A 17 2.24 9.69 1.26
N PHE A 18 1.18 10.48 1.33
CA PHE A 18 1.22 11.89 1.72
C PHE A 18 -0.02 12.27 2.52
N ASP A 19 0.09 13.33 3.31
CA ASP A 19 -0.98 13.79 4.19
C ASP A 19 -2.20 14.27 3.39
N GLY A 20 -3.40 13.85 3.83
CA GLY A 20 -4.66 14.17 3.16
C GLY A 20 -4.96 13.30 1.92
N MET A 21 -4.14 12.29 1.61
CA MET A 21 -4.45 11.33 0.54
C MET A 21 -5.73 10.53 0.86
N THR A 22 -6.64 10.44 -0.11
CA THR A 22 -7.72 9.45 -0.06
C THR A 22 -7.16 8.05 -0.35
N ILE A 23 -7.28 7.15 0.62
CA ILE A 23 -6.88 5.74 0.48
C ILE A 23 -8.09 4.89 0.15
N MET A 24 -7.96 4.01 -0.83
CA MET A 24 -8.93 2.95 -1.11
C MET A 24 -8.41 1.66 -0.49
N ALA A 25 -9.13 1.14 0.51
CA ALA A 25 -8.88 -0.16 1.11
C ALA A 25 -10.03 -1.12 0.74
N GLY A 26 -9.71 -2.27 0.16
CA GLY A 26 -10.67 -3.33 -0.09
C GLY A 26 -10.95 -4.14 1.18
N GLY A 27 -12.03 -4.94 1.16
CA GLY A 27 -12.38 -5.87 2.24
C GLY A 27 -13.88 -5.92 2.54
N PHE A 28 -14.31 -7.00 3.21
CA PHE A 28 -15.66 -7.18 3.75
C PHE A 28 -15.58 -7.70 5.19
N GLY A 29 -15.85 -6.82 6.16
CA GLY A 29 -15.72 -7.15 7.58
C GLY A 29 -14.27 -7.48 7.96
N LEU A 30 -13.98 -8.76 8.20
CA LEU A 30 -12.64 -9.29 8.49
C LEU A 30 -12.08 -10.14 7.33
N CYS A 31 -12.76 -10.18 6.19
CA CYS A 31 -12.35 -10.92 5.01
C CYS A 31 -11.74 -9.96 3.98
N GLY A 32 -10.47 -10.15 3.66
CA GLY A 32 -9.68 -9.24 2.84
C GLY A 32 -8.88 -8.26 3.69
#